data_AF-A0A4V5R8T1-F1
#
_entry.id   AF-A0A4V5R8T1-F1
#
_cell.length_a   1.000
_cell.length_b   1.000
_cell.length_c   1.000
_cell.angle_alpha   90.00
_cell.angle_beta   90.00
_cell.angle_gamma   90.00
#
_symmetry.space_group_name_H-M   'P 1'
#
loop_
_entity.id
_entity.type
_entity.pdbx_description
1 polymer ?
#
loop_
_entity_poly.entity_id
_entity_poly.type
_entity_poly.pdbx_seq_one_letter_code
_entity_poly.pdbx_strand_id
1 'polypeptide(L)'
;MAYSPLAIHCTSLCCDILQAQRFQKISHQDIDWLYDEIYELIKQRTELWPDKFHHEHVFIDSVTRGVLKALHLCKDKPNNRDASWLLIAMQSRISFSLKQLH
;
A
#
# COMPACT_ATOMS: atom_id res chain seq x y z
N MET A 1 7.77 -9.35 -15.74
CA MET A 1 6.47 -8.94 -15.16
C MET A 1 6.37 -7.44 -15.33
N ALA A 2 5.35 -6.93 -16.02
CA ALA A 2 5.14 -5.48 -16.11
C ALA A 2 4.49 -4.99 -14.81
N TYR A 3 5.06 -3.97 -14.19
CA TYR A 3 4.50 -3.36 -12.98
C TYR A 3 3.65 -2.16 -13.35
N SER A 4 2.47 -2.06 -12.75
CA SER A 4 1.57 -0.93 -12.93
C SER A 4 2.16 0.34 -12.29
N PRO A 5 1.83 1.54 -12.81
CA PRO A 5 2.25 2.79 -12.19
C PRO A 5 1.82 2.90 -10.72
N LEU A 6 0.65 2.36 -10.36
CA LEU A 6 0.18 2.32 -8.99
C LEU A 6 1.05 1.40 -8.10
N ALA A 7 1.48 0.24 -8.60
CA ALA A 7 2.38 -0.64 -7.85
C ALA A 7 3.72 0.04 -7.56
N ILE A 8 4.27 0.76 -8.54
CA ILE A 8 5.50 1.55 -8.35
C ILE A 8 5.27 2.64 -7.30
N HIS A 9 4.16 3.37 -7.37
CA HIS A 9 3.85 4.42 -6.42
C HIS A 9 3.68 3.90 -4.98
N CYS A 10 2.88 2.85 -4.77
CA CYS A 10 2.71 2.23 -3.46
C CYS A 10 4.04 1.68 -2.90
N THR A 11 4.91 1.18 -3.78
CA THR A 11 6.26 0.74 -3.39
C THR A 11 7.12 1.90 -2.94
N SER A 12 7.11 3.01 -3.67
CA SER A 12 7.82 4.24 -3.30
C SER A 12 7.36 4.72 -1.93
N LEU A 13 6.03 4.81 -1.72
CA LEU A 13 5.44 5.20 -0.44
C LEU A 13 5.91 4.30 0.71
N CYS A 14 5.92 2.98 0.51
CA CYS A 14 6.47 2.06 1.50
C CYS A 14 7.95 2.37 1.79
N CYS A 15 8.77 2.54 0.76
CA CYS A 15 10.19 2.86 0.92
C CYS A 15 10.41 4.17 1.68
N ASP A 16 9.65 5.22 1.37
CA ASP A 16 9.74 6.52 2.06
C ASP A 16 9.44 6.38 3.55
N ILE A 17 8.39 5.63 3.90
CA ILE A 17 8.03 5.32 5.29
C ILE A 17 9.12 4.50 5.98
N LEU A 18 9.66 3.48 5.32
CA LEU A 18 10.69 2.59 5.89
C LEU A 18 12.03 3.30 6.09
N GLN A 19 12.39 4.22 5.21
CA GLN A 19 13.63 4.99 5.27
C GLN A 19 13.55 6.15 6.26
N ALA A 20 12.35 6.55 6.69
CA ALA A 20 12.20 7.53 7.75
C ALA A 20 12.92 7.04 9.02
N GLN A 21 13.78 7.89 9.60
CA GLN A 21 14.59 7.57 10.79
C GLN A 21 13.80 7.03 11.99
N ARG A 22 12.47 7.20 11.98
CA ARG A 22 11.57 6.80 13.06
C ARG A 22 10.87 5.46 12.82
N PHE A 23 10.94 4.84 11.65
CA PHE A 23 10.18 3.62 11.37
C PHE A 23 10.48 2.47 12.34
N GLN A 24 11.74 2.31 12.77
CA GLN A 24 12.05 1.29 13.77
C GLN A 24 11.39 1.54 15.13
N LYS A 25 11.04 2.79 15.42
CA LYS A 25 10.44 3.26 16.68
C LYS A 25 8.92 3.32 16.65
N ILE A 26 8.28 3.25 15.47
CA ILE A 26 6.81 3.23 15.38
C ILE A 26 6.27 1.84 15.73
N SER A 27 5.12 1.79 16.39
CA SER A 27 4.38 0.59 16.74
C SER A 27 3.52 0.09 15.59
N HIS A 28 2.91 -1.10 15.73
CA HIS A 28 1.89 -1.55 14.78
C HIS A 28 0.68 -0.62 14.79
N GLN A 29 0.31 -0.07 15.94
CA GLN A 29 -0.78 0.89 16.05
C GLN A 29 -0.49 2.19 15.29
N ASP A 30 0.75 2.67 15.34
CA ASP A 30 1.17 3.83 14.54
C ASP A 30 1.10 3.54 13.04
N ILE A 31 1.41 2.30 12.61
CA ILE A 31 1.22 1.87 11.21
C ILE A 31 -0.27 1.90 10.86
N ASP A 32 -1.15 1.35 11.71
CA ASP A 32 -2.59 1.35 11.46
C ASP A 32 -3.17 2.78 11.33
N TRP A 33 -2.63 3.74 12.09
CA TRP A 33 -3.02 5.15 11.99
C TRP A 33 -2.63 5.83 10.67
N LEU A 34 -1.76 5.21 9.86
CA LEU A 34 -1.47 5.70 8.51
C LEU A 34 -2.59 5.39 7.51
N TYR A 35 -3.64 4.66 7.89
CA TYR A 35 -4.71 4.23 6.98
C TYR A 35 -5.31 5.41 6.19
N ASP A 36 -5.76 6.46 6.87
CA ASP A 36 -6.46 7.58 6.22
C ASP A 36 -5.54 8.34 5.25
N GLU A 37 -4.29 8.56 5.65
CA GLU A 37 -3.28 9.21 4.82
C GLU A 37 -2.96 8.39 3.57
N ILE A 38 -2.71 7.09 3.72
CA ILE A 38 -2.40 6.20 2.61
C ILE A 38 -3.61 6.07 1.68
N TYR A 39 -4.81 5.96 2.24
CA TYR A 39 -6.06 5.89 1.47
C TYR A 39 -6.22 7.12 0.59
N GLU A 40 -6.03 8.31 1.17
CA GLU A 40 -6.15 9.58 0.45
C GLU A 40 -5.07 9.73 -0.64
N LEU A 41 -3.83 9.32 -0.37
CA LEU A 41 -2.76 9.32 -1.38
C LEU A 41 -3.08 8.40 -2.57
N ILE A 42 -3.61 7.20 -2.31
CA ILE A 42 -4.02 6.27 -3.37
C ILE A 42 -5.22 6.83 -4.14
N LYS A 43 -6.21 7.41 -3.46
CA LYS A 43 -7.35 8.08 -4.09
C LYS A 43 -6.88 9.17 -5.06
N GLN A 44 -6.01 10.07 -4.60
CA GLN A 44 -5.44 11.14 -5.43
C GLN A 44 -4.65 10.59 -6.61
N ARG A 45 -3.88 9.52 -6.42
CA ARG A 45 -3.06 8.94 -7.48
C ARG A 45 -3.86 8.22 -8.57
N THR A 46 -5.01 7.67 -8.20
CA THR A 46 -5.85 6.88 -9.11
C THR A 46 -6.92 7.72 -9.79
N GLU A 47 -7.16 8.94 -9.32
CA GLU A 47 -8.22 9.85 -9.82
C GLU A 47 -9.64 9.25 -9.68
N LEU A 48 -9.80 8.22 -8.86
CA LEU A 48 -11.06 7.55 -8.57
C LEU A 48 -11.91 8.36 -7.57
N TRP A 49 -13.22 8.16 -7.63
CA TRP A 49 -14.24 8.84 -6.85
C TRP A 49 -14.96 7.86 -5.92
N PRO A 50 -14.27 7.31 -4.89
CA PRO A 50 -14.83 6.31 -3.98
C PRO A 50 -16.08 6.77 -3.23
N ASP A 51 -16.26 8.08 -3.07
CA ASP A 51 -17.44 8.68 -2.43
C ASP A 51 -18.71 8.53 -3.30
N LYS A 52 -18.53 8.30 -4.61
CA LYS A 52 -19.61 8.11 -5.59
C LYS A 52 -19.74 6.65 -6.03
N PHE A 53 -18.63 5.92 -6.11
CA PHE A 53 -18.61 4.56 -6.64
C PHE A 53 -18.06 3.59 -5.60
N HIS A 54 -18.96 2.75 -5.06
CA HIS A 54 -18.59 1.80 -3.99
C HIS A 54 -17.48 0.83 -4.40
N HIS A 55 -17.46 0.37 -5.66
CA HIS A 55 -16.43 -0.54 -6.16
C HIS A 55 -15.04 0.11 -6.18
N GLU A 56 -14.96 1.42 -6.43
CA GLU A 56 -13.71 2.18 -6.34
C GLU A 56 -13.24 2.34 -4.89
N HIS A 57 -14.17 2.54 -3.95
CA HIS A 57 -13.87 2.49 -2.52
C HIS A 57 -13.27 1.14 -2.12
N VAL A 58 -13.90 0.03 -2.52
CA VAL A 58 -13.41 -1.33 -2.25
C VAL A 58 -12.01 -1.55 -2.81
N PHE A 59 -11.74 -1.04 -4.02
CA PHE A 59 -10.42 -1.09 -4.62
C PHE A 59 -9.38 -0.34 -3.79
N ILE A 60 -9.64 0.93 -3.47
CA ILE A 60 -8.69 1.78 -2.73
C ILE A 60 -8.47 1.21 -1.32
N ASP A 61 -9.51 0.77 -0.61
CA ASP A 61 -9.40 0.13 0.70
C ASP A 61 -8.51 -1.12 0.63
N SER A 62 -8.72 -2.00 -0.37
CA SER A 62 -7.89 -3.20 -0.53
C SER A 62 -6.42 -2.88 -0.78
N VAL A 63 -6.12 -1.89 -1.64
CA VAL A 63 -4.74 -1.47 -1.90
C VAL A 63 -4.12 -0.82 -0.66
N THR A 64 -4.86 0.02 0.06
CA THR A 64 -4.45 0.66 1.32
C THR A 64 -4.08 -0.38 2.37
N ARG A 65 -4.96 -1.36 2.60
CA ARG A 65 -4.69 -2.49 3.51
C ARG A 65 -3.48 -3.31 3.06
N GLY A 66 -3.26 -3.41 1.76
CA GLY A 66 -2.06 -4.02 1.19
C GLY A 66 -0.77 -3.32 1.60
N VAL A 67 -0.74 -1.99 1.48
CA VAL A 67 0.39 -1.15 1.92
C VAL A 67 0.63 -1.32 3.42
N LEU A 68 -0.41 -1.15 4.25
CA LEU A 68 -0.31 -1.34 5.71
C LEU A 68 0.23 -2.73 6.08
N LYS A 69 -0.28 -3.77 5.42
CA LYS A 69 0.19 -5.13 5.65
C LYS A 69 1.66 -5.30 5.29
N ALA A 70 2.12 -4.67 4.21
CA ALA A 70 3.53 -4.68 3.84
C ALA A 70 4.39 -3.99 4.91
N LEU A 71 3.97 -2.83 5.42
CA LEU A 71 4.65 -2.11 6.50
C LEU A 71 4.75 -2.96 7.78
N HIS A 72 3.67 -3.61 8.21
CA HIS A 72 3.74 -4.52 9.35
C HIS A 72 4.72 -5.67 9.12
N LEU A 73 4.73 -6.26 7.92
CA LEU A 73 5.66 -7.35 7.60
C LEU A 73 7.13 -6.89 7.58
N CYS A 74 7.38 -5.66 7.14
CA CYS A 74 8.71 -5.04 7.24
C CYS A 74 9.10 -4.73 8.69
N LYS A 75 8.13 -4.37 9.54
CA LYS A 75 8.36 -4.17 10.98
C LYS A 75 8.71 -5.47 11.70
N ASP A 76 8.00 -6.56 11.38
CA ASP A 76 8.21 -7.87 12.00
C ASP A 76 9.50 -8.55 11.51
N LYS A 77 9.85 -8.38 10.22
CA LYS A 77 10.95 -9.11 9.56
C LYS A 77 11.75 -8.18 8.63
N PRO A 78 12.53 -7.23 9.17
CA PRO A 78 13.21 -6.21 8.38
C PRO A 78 14.23 -6.75 7.36
N ASN A 79 14.88 -7.88 7.65
CA ASN A 79 15.97 -8.40 6.81
C ASN A 79 15.52 -9.13 5.53
N ASN A 80 14.21 -9.38 5.35
CA ASN A 80 13.69 -10.22 4.25
C ASN A 80 12.78 -9.46 3.28
N ARG A 81 12.72 -8.12 3.39
CA ARG A 81 11.70 -7.29 2.73
C ARG A 81 12.36 -6.07 2.09
N ASP A 82 12.96 -6.29 0.92
CA ASP A 82 13.54 -5.23 0.10
C ASP A 82 12.51 -4.57 -0.84
N ALA A 83 12.94 -3.55 -1.58
CA ALA A 83 12.09 -2.84 -2.53
C ALA A 83 11.52 -3.75 -3.64
N SER A 84 12.28 -4.77 -4.06
CA SER A 84 11.82 -5.75 -5.06
C SER A 84 10.67 -6.59 -4.51
N TRP A 85 10.78 -7.02 -3.26
CA TRP A 85 9.71 -7.74 -2.58
C TRP A 85 8.45 -6.87 -2.43
N LEU A 86 8.61 -5.60 -2.02
CA LEU A 86 7.50 -4.65 -1.92
C LEU A 86 6.80 -4.47 -3.27
N LEU A 87 7.56 -4.31 -4.36
CA LEU A 87 7.02 -4.12 -5.70
C LEU A 87 6.19 -5.32 -6.17
N ILE A 88 6.70 -6.53 -5.96
CA ILE A 88 5.96 -7.77 -6.27
C ILE A 88 4.70 -7.88 -5.41
N ALA A 89 4.80 -7.57 -4.11
CA ALA A 89 3.66 -7.62 -3.20
C ALA A 89 2.56 -6.62 -3.58
N MET A 90 2.92 -5.37 -3.91
CA MET A 90 1.99 -4.33 -4.33
C MET A 90 1.31 -4.69 -5.65
N GLN A 91 2.08 -5.15 -6.65
CA GLN A 91 1.50 -5.57 -7.91
C GLN A 91 0.54 -6.76 -7.74
N SER A 92 0.90 -7.72 -6.89
CA SER A 92 0.05 -8.88 -6.62
C SER A 92 -1.26 -8.46 -5.95
N ARG A 93 -1.21 -7.53 -4.99
CA ARG A 93 -2.40 -6.97 -4.34
C ARG A 93 -3.29 -6.22 -5.31
N ILE A 94 -2.73 -5.37 -6.17
CA ILE A 94 -3.49 -4.59 -7.15
C ILE A 94 -4.16 -5.53 -8.15
N SER A 95 -3.41 -6.49 -8.71
CA SER A 95 -3.98 -7.48 -9.64
C SER A 95 -5.09 -8.31 -9.01
N PHE A 96 -4.95 -8.70 -7.74
CA PHE A 96 -6.01 -9.41 -7.01
C PHE A 96 -7.25 -8.52 -6.81
N SER A 97 -7.05 -7.28 -6.40
CA SER A 97 -8.16 -6.35 -6.13
C SER A 97 -8.95 -6.05 -7.41
N LEU A 98 -8.27 -5.83 -8.54
CA LEU A 98 -8.93 -5.63 -9.84
C LEU A 98 -9.76 -6.84 -10.27
N LYS A 99 -9.29 -8.06 -10.01
CA LYS A 99 -10.04 -9.30 -10.31
C LYS A 99 -11.30 -9.47 -9.48
N GLN A 100 -11.39 -8.83 -8.30
CA GLN A 100 -12.59 -8.90 -7.46
C GLN A 100 -13.66 -7.87 -7.85
N LEU A 101 -13.35 -6.92 -8.74
CA LEU A 101 -14.27 -5.90 -9.24
C LEU A 101 -15.01 -6.34 -10.52
N HIS A 102 -14.61 -7.47 -11.11
CA HIS A 102 -15.18 -8.08 -12.32
C HIS A 102 -15.82 -9.43 -11.98
#